data_AF-A0A4Q9MK48-F1
#
_entry.id   AF-A0A4Q9MK48-F1
#
_cell.length_a   1.000
_cell.length_b   1.000
_cell.length_c   1.000
_cell.angle_alpha   90.00
_cell.angle_beta   90.00
_cell.angle_gamma   90.00
#
_symmetry.space_group_name_H-M   'P 1'
#
loop_
_entity.id
_entity.type
_entity.pdbx_description
1 polymer ?
#
loop_
_entity_poly.entity_id
_entity_poly.type
_entity_poly.pdbx_seq_one_letter_code
_entity_poly.pdbx_strand_id
1 'polypeptide(L)'
;MPSDYRYERIPTSDEKRRVPRQEPTSDDPRFNPPTPSPWKRFALVLFLVFLLYVGLKLRVNAIKNLEPEPSVVHATRYSKDYKYRPAASPIITERLKDGRTRVRGAAPTARR
;
A
#
# COMPACT_ATOMS: atom_id res chain seq x y z
N MET A 1 -37.13 57.73 -48.92
CA MET A 1 -35.70 58.08 -48.70
C MET A 1 -35.06 56.92 -47.95
N PRO A 2 -34.28 56.03 -48.60
CA PRO A 2 -33.48 55.05 -47.89
C PRO A 2 -32.18 55.72 -47.42
N SER A 3 -31.84 55.54 -46.16
CA SER A 3 -30.65 56.13 -45.54
C SER A 3 -29.42 55.26 -45.81
N ASP A 4 -28.44 55.81 -46.55
CA ASP A 4 -27.12 55.23 -46.76
C ASP A 4 -26.27 55.31 -45.47
N TYR A 5 -26.47 54.39 -44.53
CA TYR A 5 -25.54 54.19 -43.42
C TYR A 5 -24.55 53.09 -43.78
N ARG A 6 -23.32 53.48 -44.11
CA ARG A 6 -22.18 52.57 -44.31
C ARG A 6 -21.47 52.37 -42.97
N TYR A 7 -21.65 51.21 -42.35
CA TYR A 7 -20.86 50.82 -41.19
C TYR A 7 -19.48 50.35 -41.65
N GLU A 8 -18.44 51.12 -41.33
CA GLU A 8 -17.06 50.63 -41.42
C GLU A 8 -16.79 49.66 -40.27
N ARG A 9 -16.37 48.44 -40.60
CA ARG A 9 -15.92 47.48 -39.58
C ARG A 9 -14.55 47.91 -39.10
N ILE A 10 -14.42 48.11 -37.80
CA ILE A 10 -13.11 48.30 -37.15
C ILE A 10 -12.26 47.06 -37.48
N PRO A 11 -11.05 47.20 -38.02
CA PRO A 11 -10.19 46.06 -38.31
C PRO A 11 -9.83 45.36 -36.99
N THR A 12 -10.45 44.21 -36.71
CA THR A 12 -10.04 43.32 -35.64
C THR A 12 -8.84 42.52 -36.11
N SER A 13 -7.67 43.17 -36.20
CA SER A 13 -6.41 42.43 -36.26
C SER A 13 -6.26 41.68 -34.94
N ASP A 14 -6.43 40.36 -34.98
CA ASP A 14 -6.21 39.43 -33.86
C ASP A 14 -4.70 39.29 -33.58
N GLU A 15 -3.96 40.40 -33.66
CA GLU A 15 -2.69 40.56 -32.98
C GLU A 15 -3.00 40.71 -31.49
N LYS A 16 -3.45 39.59 -30.89
CA LYS A 16 -3.38 39.35 -29.47
C LYS A 16 -1.95 39.66 -29.05
N ARG A 17 -1.81 40.86 -28.52
CA ARG A 17 -0.65 41.40 -27.83
C ARG A 17 -0.10 40.28 -26.94
N ARG A 18 0.88 39.52 -27.43
CA ARG A 18 1.74 38.66 -26.62
C ARG A 18 2.69 39.58 -25.85
N VAL A 19 2.13 40.50 -25.06
CA VAL A 19 2.92 41.06 -23.99
C VAL A 19 3.02 39.92 -23.00
N PRO A 20 4.22 39.40 -22.69
CA PRO A 20 4.36 38.68 -21.45
C PRO A 20 3.81 39.62 -20.39
N ARG A 21 2.73 39.21 -19.72
CA ARG A 21 2.20 39.92 -18.57
C ARG A 21 3.33 39.86 -17.54
N GLN A 22 4.18 40.88 -17.53
CA GLN A 22 5.06 41.16 -16.42
C GLN A 22 4.14 41.60 -15.30
N GLU A 23 3.47 40.63 -14.66
CA GLU A 23 2.95 40.88 -13.33
C GLU A 23 4.15 41.34 -12.53
N PRO A 24 4.12 42.53 -11.90
CA PRO A 24 5.10 42.83 -10.89
C PRO A 24 4.90 41.73 -9.85
N THR A 25 5.78 40.73 -9.83
CA THR A 25 5.95 39.87 -8.67
C THR A 25 6.27 40.83 -7.57
N SER A 26 5.25 41.23 -6.81
CA SER A 26 5.44 42.01 -5.61
C SER A 26 6.43 41.21 -4.80
N ASP A 27 7.65 41.74 -4.62
CA ASP A 27 8.70 41.17 -3.77
C ASP A 27 8.29 41.22 -2.28
N ASP A 28 6.99 41.16 -2.00
CA ASP A 28 6.46 41.02 -0.67
C ASP A 28 6.91 39.64 -0.16
N PRO A 29 7.78 39.59 0.86
CA PRO A 29 8.31 38.35 1.41
C PRO A 29 7.20 37.46 2.00
N ARG A 30 5.99 37.99 2.18
CA ARG A 30 4.81 37.22 2.58
C ARG A 30 4.31 36.28 1.48
N PHE A 31 4.39 36.71 0.22
CA PHE A 31 3.84 35.97 -0.91
C PHE A 31 4.91 35.22 -1.71
N ASN A 32 6.18 35.63 -1.61
CA ASN A 32 7.30 35.02 -2.32
C ASN A 32 8.40 34.54 -1.36
N PRO A 33 8.16 33.50 -0.53
CA PRO A 33 9.20 32.95 0.31
C PRO A 33 10.33 32.36 -0.54
N PRO A 34 11.60 32.52 -0.13
CA PRO A 34 12.73 32.00 -0.89
C PRO A 34 12.64 30.48 -0.97
N THR A 35 12.98 29.94 -2.13
CA THR A 35 12.96 28.50 -2.35
C THR A 35 13.85 27.78 -1.34
N PRO A 36 13.37 26.69 -0.72
CA PRO A 36 14.16 25.98 0.28
C PRO A 36 15.44 25.39 -0.33
N SER A 37 16.51 25.39 0.47
CA SER A 37 17.82 24.84 0.11
C SER A 37 17.71 23.43 -0.52
N PRO A 38 18.49 23.11 -1.57
CA PRO A 38 18.48 21.81 -2.21
C PRO A 38 18.63 20.65 -1.22
N TRP A 39 19.45 20.81 -0.17
CA TRP A 39 19.67 19.76 0.83
C TRP A 39 18.39 19.39 1.59
N LYS A 40 17.56 20.39 1.95
CA LYS A 40 16.28 20.16 2.62
C LYS A 40 15.32 19.37 1.73
N ARG A 41 15.37 19.61 0.41
CA ARG A 41 14.57 18.86 -0.57
C ARG A 41 15.03 17.41 -0.66
N PHE A 42 16.34 17.17 -0.74
CA PHE A 42 16.91 15.82 -0.72
C PHE A 42 16.56 15.08 0.56
N ALA A 43 16.70 15.73 1.72
CA ALA A 43 16.32 15.14 3.00
C ALA A 43 14.84 14.78 3.05
N LEU A 44 13.95 15.64 2.52
CA LEU A 44 12.52 15.38 2.45
C LEU A 44 12.18 14.19 1.54
N VAL A 45 12.80 14.11 0.36
CA VAL A 45 12.62 12.98 -0.56
C VAL A 45 13.11 11.68 0.07
N LEU A 46 14.29 11.70 0.69
CA LEU A 46 14.85 10.54 1.38
C LEU A 46 13.95 10.10 2.54
N PHE A 47 13.40 11.05 3.31
CA PHE A 47 12.47 10.76 4.39
C PHE A 47 11.17 10.12 3.88
N LEU A 48 10.63 10.59 2.76
CA LEU A 48 9.46 9.98 2.10
C LEU A 48 9.74 8.54 1.65
N VAL A 49 10.88 8.29 1.02
CA VAL A 49 11.31 6.94 0.61
C VAL A 49 11.51 6.04 1.84
N PHE A 50 12.09 6.58 2.91
CA PHE A 50 12.26 5.86 4.17
C PHE A 50 10.91 5.45 4.79
N LEU A 51 9.93 6.37 4.85
CA LEU A 51 8.59 6.06 5.34
C LEU A 51 7.90 4.99 4.49
N LEU A 52 8.03 5.07 3.16
CA LEU A 52 7.51 4.05 2.25
C LEU A 52 8.15 2.68 2.54
N TYR A 53 9.48 2.64 2.68
CA TYR A 53 10.22 1.41 2.99
C TYR A 53 9.79 0.80 4.33
N VAL A 54 9.67 1.61 5.39
CA VAL A 54 9.21 1.16 6.70
C VAL A 54 7.78 0.61 6.63
N GLY A 55 6.87 1.31 5.95
CA GLY A 55 5.49 0.86 5.76
C GLY A 55 5.42 -0.49 5.03
N LEU A 56 6.21 -0.67 3.96
CA LEU A 56 6.29 -1.94 3.24
C LEU A 56 6.88 -3.07 4.10
N LYS A 57 7.95 -2.80 4.85
CA LYS A 57 8.54 -3.77 5.78
C LYS A 57 7.55 -4.24 6.85
N LEU A 58 6.81 -3.32 7.45
CA LEU A 58 5.77 -3.66 8.44
C LEU A 58 4.68 -4.52 7.82
N ARG A 59 4.19 -4.17 6.62
CA ARG A 59 3.16 -4.95 5.91
C ARG A 59 3.62 -6.36 5.57
N VAL A 60 4.84 -6.51 5.06
CA VAL A 60 5.41 -7.82 4.73
C VAL A 60 5.60 -8.68 5.99
N ASN A 61 6.09 -8.09 7.08
CA ASN A 61 6.25 -8.80 8.34
C ASN A 61 4.90 -9.23 8.93
N ALA A 62 3.86 -8.40 8.84
CA ALA A 62 2.52 -8.75 9.29
C ALA A 62 1.96 -9.97 8.53
N ILE A 63 2.12 -10.01 7.20
CA ILE A 63 1.67 -11.16 6.38
C ILE A 63 2.44 -12.43 6.77
N LYS A 64 3.76 -12.35 6.96
CA LYS A 64 4.58 -13.50 7.39
C LYS A 64 4.18 -14.05 8.77
N ASN A 65 3.75 -13.20 9.69
CA ASN A 65 3.31 -13.63 11.01
C ASN A 65 1.89 -14.25 10.99
N LEU A 66 1.08 -13.94 9.97
CA LEU A 66 -0.23 -14.55 9.75
C LEU A 66 -0.13 -15.96 9.17
N GLU A 67 0.92 -16.24 8.40
CA GLU A 67 1.21 -17.57 7.85
C GLU A 67 2.44 -18.16 8.54
N PRO A 68 2.35 -18.60 9.81
CA PRO A 68 3.39 -19.43 10.37
C PRO A 68 3.43 -20.71 9.54
N GLU A 69 4.54 -20.91 8.81
CA GLU A 69 4.88 -22.15 8.13
C GLU A 69 4.47 -23.33 9.04
N PRO A 70 3.57 -24.22 8.58
CA PRO A 70 3.09 -25.28 9.43
C PRO A 70 4.30 -26.13 9.80
N SER A 71 4.68 -26.13 11.08
CA SER A 71 5.56 -27.17 11.60
C SER A 71 4.74 -28.45 11.53
N VAL A 72 4.82 -29.13 10.38
CA VAL A 72 4.28 -30.46 10.19
C VAL A 72 5.16 -31.35 11.05
N VAL A 73 4.81 -31.44 12.34
CA VAL A 73 5.38 -32.41 13.25
C VAL A 73 4.86 -33.74 12.74
N HIS A 74 5.65 -34.39 11.87
CA HIS A 74 5.46 -35.77 11.48
C HIS A 74 5.66 -36.61 12.72
N ALA A 75 4.58 -36.79 13.49
CA ALA A 75 4.57 -37.73 14.59
C ALA A 75 4.84 -39.11 13.99
N THR A 76 6.02 -39.66 14.25
CA THR A 76 6.31 -41.07 14.02
C THR A 76 5.39 -41.85 14.94
N ARG A 77 4.25 -42.28 14.39
CA ARG A 77 3.15 -42.90 15.13
C ARG A 77 3.56 -44.15 15.94
N TYR A 78 4.70 -44.76 15.61
CA TYR A 78 5.20 -45.95 16.27
C TYR A 78 6.61 -45.68 16.78
N SER A 79 6.87 -46.01 18.05
CA SER A 79 8.25 -46.29 18.46
C SER A 79 8.76 -47.48 17.67
N LYS A 80 10.09 -47.61 17.51
CA LYS A 80 10.70 -48.75 16.79
C LYS A 80 10.25 -50.11 17.35
N ASP A 81 9.77 -50.14 18.60
CA ASP A 81 9.47 -51.34 19.36
C ASP A 81 8.04 -51.90 19.17
N TYR A 82 7.09 -51.13 18.62
CA TYR A 82 5.65 -51.53 18.55
C TYR A 82 5.01 -51.37 17.15
N LYS A 83 5.71 -51.84 16.12
CA LYS A 83 5.34 -51.71 14.68
C LYS A 83 4.05 -52.43 14.24
N TYR A 84 3.44 -53.28 15.07
CA TYR A 84 2.42 -54.25 14.67
C TYR A 84 1.05 -54.09 15.35
N ARG A 85 0.52 -52.87 15.45
CA ARG A 85 -0.92 -52.67 15.71
C ARG A 85 -1.57 -52.06 14.47
N PRO A 86 -2.67 -52.65 13.95
CA PRO A 86 -3.34 -52.16 12.74
C PRO A 86 -3.64 -50.68 12.94
N ALA A 87 -3.25 -49.88 11.95
CA ALA A 87 -3.17 -48.43 12.10
C ALA A 87 -4.52 -47.87 12.56
N ALA A 88 -4.50 -47.15 13.69
CA ALA A 88 -5.54 -46.15 13.93
C ALA A 88 -5.63 -45.24 12.68
N SER A 89 -6.74 -44.55 12.43
CA SER A 89 -6.76 -43.55 11.35
C SER A 89 -5.71 -42.45 11.61
N PRO A 90 -5.05 -41.87 10.58
CA PRO A 90 -4.11 -40.75 10.78
C PRO A 90 -4.78 -39.63 11.60
N ILE A 91 -4.04 -39.04 12.54
CA ILE A 91 -4.52 -37.87 13.27
C ILE A 91 -4.23 -36.67 12.38
N ILE A 92 -5.29 -36.04 11.88
CA ILE A 92 -5.20 -34.90 10.98
C ILE A 92 -5.39 -33.64 11.83
N THR A 93 -4.42 -32.74 11.83
CA THR A 93 -4.54 -31.42 12.44
C THR A 93 -4.87 -30.39 11.35
N GLU A 94 -5.97 -29.65 11.52
CA GLU A 94 -6.44 -28.61 10.62
C GLU A 94 -6.45 -27.28 11.36
N ARG A 95 -5.82 -26.24 10.82
CA ARG A 95 -5.96 -24.87 11.36
C ARG A 95 -7.28 -24.28 10.85
N LEU A 96 -8.16 -23.88 11.77
CA LEU A 96 -9.34 -23.08 11.42
C LEU A 96 -8.94 -21.63 11.16
N LYS A 97 -9.79 -20.91 10.44
CA LYS A 97 -9.62 -19.47 10.14
C LYS A 97 -9.42 -18.61 11.40
N ASP A 98 -9.89 -19.10 12.55
CA ASP A 98 -9.75 -18.46 13.86
C ASP A 98 -8.40 -18.72 14.55
N GLY A 99 -7.43 -19.35 13.86
CA GLY A 99 -6.11 -19.69 14.41
C GLY A 99 -6.08 -20.89 15.36
N ARG A 100 -7.25 -21.44 15.73
CA ARG A 100 -7.37 -22.65 16.54
C ARG A 100 -7.01 -23.91 15.73
N THR A 101 -6.35 -24.87 16.38
CA THR A 101 -6.03 -26.17 15.78
C THR A 101 -7.15 -27.16 16.06
N ARG A 102 -7.88 -27.59 15.02
CA ARG A 102 -8.87 -28.66 15.10
C ARG A 102 -8.19 -30.00 14.81
N VAL A 103 -8.39 -30.96 15.70
CA VAL A 103 -7.87 -32.32 15.50
C VAL A 103 -9.01 -33.20 15.00
N ARG A 104 -8.85 -33.84 13.84
CA ARG A 104 -9.78 -34.85 13.30
C ARG A 104 -9.19 -36.24 13.51
N GLY A 105 -10.03 -37.19 13.91
CA GLY A 105 -9.65 -38.60 14.09
C GLY A 105 -9.19 -38.98 15.50
N ALA A 106 -9.38 -38.12 16.50
CA ALA A 106 -9.14 -38.44 17.91
C ALA A 106 -10.48 -38.60 18.67
N ALA A 107 -10.83 -39.84 19.06
CA ALA A 107 -11.74 -40.12 20.17
C ALA A 107 -11.31 -41.46 20.80
N PRO A 108 -11.10 -41.55 22.14
CA PRO A 108 -12.18 -41.68 23.16
C PRO A 108 -11.94 -40.76 24.39
N THR A 109 -12.80 -40.49 25.39
CA THR A 109 -14.23 -40.65 25.73
C THR A 109 -14.49 -39.58 26.81
N ALA A 110 -15.72 -39.08 26.96
CA ALA A 110 -16.13 -38.31 28.14
C ALA A 110 -15.78 -39.09 29.43
N ARG A 111 -15.03 -38.45 30.34
CA ARG A 111 -14.95 -38.92 31.73
C ARG A 111 -16.10 -38.30 32.52
N ARG A 112 -16.86 -39.19 33.17
CA ARG A 112 -17.85 -38.90 34.18
C ARG A 112 -17.20 -38.29 35.41
#